data_AF-A0A7S2GSL7-F1
#
_entry.id   AF-A0A7S2GSL7-F1
#
_cell.length_a   1.000
_cell.length_b   1.000
_cell.length_c   1.000
_cell.angle_alpha   90.00
_cell.angle_beta   90.00
_cell.angle_gamma   90.00
#
_symmetry.space_group_name_H-M   'P 1'
#
loop_
_entity.id
_entity.type
_entity.pdbx_description
1 polymer ?
#
loop_
_entity_poly.entity_id
_entity_poly.type
_entity_poly.pdbx_seq_one_letter_code
_entity_poly.pdbx_strand_id
1 'polypeptide(L)'
;CAEELVAIAAMLSIKQVWVNPRGSSGYASQAALTKLDTAMAEFAVTEGDHLTLLNVLRSYEDEGSKAHDWCSENCVSHRALKRAVEVQGQLTGYMRRIMGEEETKR
;
A
#
# COMPACT_ATOMS: atom_id res chain seq x y z
N CYS A 1 -0.22 11.12 14.25
CA CYS A 1 0.34 10.94 12.89
C CYS A 1 1.44 9.87 12.79
N ALA A 2 1.88 9.24 13.89
CA ALA A 2 2.96 8.25 13.83
C ALA A 2 2.53 6.98 13.08
N GLU A 3 1.28 6.55 13.25
CA GLU A 3 0.71 5.37 12.58
C GLU A 3 0.62 5.56 11.06
N GLU A 4 0.23 6.75 10.61
CA GLU A 4 0.17 7.11 9.19
C GLU A 4 1.57 7.16 8.56
N LEU A 5 2.56 7.68 9.28
CA LEU A 5 3.95 7.67 8.81
C LEU A 5 4.50 6.25 8.72
N VAL A 6 4.17 5.37 9.66
CA VAL A 6 4.56 3.95 9.61
C VAL A 6 3.90 3.24 8.44
N ALA A 7 2.62 3.51 8.17
CA ALA A 7 1.91 2.99 7.00
C ALA A 7 2.56 3.42 5.68
N ILE A 8 2.87 4.71 5.53
CA ILE A 8 3.57 5.25 4.36
C ILE A 8 4.96 4.62 4.22
N ALA A 9 5.72 4.53 5.31
CA ALA A 9 7.05 3.90 5.30
C ALA A 9 6.99 2.42 4.88
N ALA A 10 5.97 1.68 5.30
CA ALA A 10 5.74 0.31 4.88
C ALA A 10 5.42 0.20 3.38
N MET A 11 4.57 1.10 2.86
CA MET A 11 4.23 1.18 1.43
C MET A 11 5.43 1.58 0.55
N LEU A 12 6.32 2.44 1.04
CA LEU A 12 7.56 2.80 0.34
C LEU A 12 8.62 1.68 0.38
N SER A 13 8.52 0.74 1.32
CA SER A 13 9.47 -0.37 1.47
C SER A 13 9.20 -1.53 0.50
N ILE A 14 8.03 -1.55 -0.15
CA ILE A 14 7.66 -2.57 -1.15
C ILE A 14 7.97 -2.08 -2.57
N LYS A 15 8.21 -3.02 -3.50
CA LYS A 15 8.71 -2.67 -4.84
C LYS A 15 7.68 -1.96 -5.73
N GLN A 16 6.50 -2.55 -5.88
CA GLN A 16 5.47 -2.09 -6.82
C GLN A 16 4.09 -2.43 -6.25
N VAL A 17 3.27 -1.40 -6.02
CA VAL A 17 1.88 -1.55 -5.56
C VAL A 17 0.98 -1.88 -6.74
N TRP A 18 1.11 -1.13 -7.83
CA TRP A 18 0.32 -1.30 -9.04
C TRP A 18 0.82 -2.48 -9.87
N VAL A 19 -0.12 -3.24 -10.43
CA VAL A 19 0.20 -4.33 -11.35
C VAL A 19 0.58 -3.75 -12.70
N ASN A 20 1.76 -4.10 -13.22
CA ASN A 20 2.18 -3.66 -14.54
C ASN A 20 1.35 -4.35 -15.63
N PRO A 21 0.53 -3.62 -16.41
CA PRO A 21 -0.34 -4.19 -17.44
C PRO A 21 0.43 -4.72 -18.65
N ARG A 22 1.75 -4.45 -18.77
CA ARG A 22 2.59 -4.92 -19.88
C ARG A 22 3.01 -6.39 -19.75
N GLY A 23 2.80 -7.01 -18.57
CA GLY A 23 3.07 -8.43 -18.34
C GLY A 23 4.43 -8.93 -18.85
N SER A 24 4.49 -10.20 -19.25
CA SER A 24 5.68 -10.85 -19.81
C SER A 24 5.87 -10.59 -21.33
N SER A 25 4.80 -10.20 -22.04
CA SER A 25 4.82 -9.99 -23.50
C SER A 25 5.39 -8.64 -23.91
N GLY A 26 5.64 -7.72 -22.96
CA GLY A 26 6.19 -6.38 -23.22
C GLY A 26 5.19 -5.36 -23.76
N TYR A 27 3.99 -5.79 -24.16
CA TYR A 27 2.94 -4.92 -24.69
C TYR A 27 1.69 -4.99 -23.81
N ALA A 28 1.26 -3.84 -23.30
CA ALA A 28 -0.05 -3.70 -22.64
C ALA A 28 -1.11 -3.38 -23.69
N SER A 29 -2.31 -3.96 -23.56
CA SER A 29 -3.45 -3.49 -24.34
C SER A 29 -3.87 -2.10 -23.85
N GLN A 30 -4.35 -1.26 -24.77
CA GLN A 30 -4.85 0.08 -24.43
C GLN A 30 -5.93 0.02 -23.34
N ALA A 31 -6.78 -1.01 -23.38
CA ALA A 31 -7.82 -1.24 -22.36
C ALA A 31 -7.22 -1.52 -20.96
N ALA A 32 -6.10 -2.23 -20.87
CA ALA A 32 -5.45 -2.49 -19.58
C ALA A 32 -4.77 -1.24 -19.02
N LEU A 33 -4.19 -0.40 -19.89
CA LEU A 33 -3.64 0.91 -19.49
C LEU A 33 -4.74 1.84 -18.97
N THR A 34 -5.85 1.96 -19.70
CA THR A 34 -6.97 2.81 -19.27
C THR A 34 -7.57 2.34 -17.95
N LYS A 35 -7.68 1.02 -17.71
CA LYS A 35 -8.14 0.48 -16.43
C LYS A 35 -7.20 0.82 -15.26
N LEU A 36 -5.89 0.73 -15.49
CA LEU A 36 -4.90 1.14 -14.50
C LEU A 36 -5.03 2.63 -14.19
N ASP A 37 -5.11 3.47 -15.22
CA ASP A 37 -5.23 4.92 -15.06
C ASP A 37 -6.49 5.29 -14.27
N THR A 38 -7.63 4.63 -14.53
CA THR A 38 -8.87 4.86 -13.78
C THR A 38 -8.74 4.42 -12.32
N ALA A 39 -8.11 3.27 -12.04
CA ALA A 39 -7.90 2.82 -10.67
C ALA A 39 -6.96 3.78 -9.92
N MET A 40 -5.84 4.18 -10.54
CA MET A 40 -4.91 5.16 -9.95
C MET A 40 -5.58 6.49 -9.65
N ALA A 41 -6.46 6.97 -10.54
CA ALA A 41 -7.20 8.21 -10.34
C ALA A 41 -8.21 8.13 -9.19
N GLU A 42 -8.79 6.97 -8.92
CA GLU A 42 -9.74 6.76 -7.82
C GLU A 42 -9.07 6.92 -6.45
N PHE A 43 -7.82 6.48 -6.31
CA PHE A 43 -7.05 6.62 -5.07
C PHE A 43 -6.25 7.92 -4.99
N ALA A 44 -6.15 8.67 -6.10
CA ALA A 44 -5.32 9.86 -6.18
C ALA A 44 -5.80 10.96 -5.22
N VAL A 45 -4.86 11.47 -4.44
CA VAL A 45 -5.10 12.56 -3.48
C VAL A 45 -4.35 13.80 -3.94
N THR A 46 -5.00 14.97 -3.88
CA THR A 46 -4.42 16.24 -4.36
C THR A 46 -3.15 16.64 -3.60
N GLU A 47 -3.03 16.17 -2.37
CA GLU A 47 -1.94 16.43 -1.44
C GLU A 47 -0.70 15.55 -1.73
N GLY A 48 -0.83 14.53 -2.59
CA GLY A 48 0.31 13.84 -3.22
C GLY A 48 0.32 12.32 -3.14
N ASP A 49 1.36 11.74 -3.75
CA ASP A 49 1.49 10.29 -3.98
C ASP A 49 1.60 9.48 -2.67
N HIS A 50 2.24 10.02 -1.63
CA HIS A 50 2.34 9.31 -0.35
C HIS A 50 0.97 9.13 0.31
N LEU A 51 0.06 10.11 0.17
CA LEU A 51 -1.30 10.00 0.69
C LEU A 51 -2.16 9.08 -0.18
N THR A 52 -1.88 9.03 -1.48
CA THR A 52 -2.44 8.02 -2.38
C THR A 52 -2.05 6.60 -1.92
N LEU A 53 -0.77 6.36 -1.57
CA LEU A 53 -0.32 5.07 -1.04
C LEU A 53 -0.98 4.73 0.30
N LEU A 54 -1.15 5.73 1.18
CA LEU A 54 -1.85 5.56 2.45
C LEU A 54 -3.32 5.16 2.22
N ASN A 55 -4.01 5.79 1.27
CA ASN A 55 -5.38 5.46 0.92
C ASN A 55 -5.50 4.04 0.39
N VAL A 56 -4.63 3.62 -0.54
CA VAL A 56 -4.62 2.25 -1.06
C VAL A 56 -4.45 1.22 0.06
N LEU A 57 -3.52 1.44 1.00
CA LEU A 57 -3.31 0.50 2.11
C LEU A 57 -4.53 0.41 3.02
N ARG A 58 -5.15 1.55 3.36
CA ARG A 58 -6.35 1.58 4.21
C ARG A 58 -7.53 0.88 3.54
N SER A 59 -7.81 1.20 2.28
CA SER A 59 -8.86 0.53 1.51
C SER A 59 -8.62 -0.98 1.42
N TYR A 60 -7.37 -1.41 1.25
CA TYR A 60 -7.02 -2.83 1.26
C TYR A 60 -7.31 -3.53 2.59
N GLU A 61 -7.00 -2.87 3.72
CA GLU A 61 -7.25 -3.40 5.06
C GLU A 61 -8.75 -3.48 5.38
N ASP A 62 -9.53 -2.49 4.93
CA ASP A 62 -10.98 -2.42 5.13
C ASP A 62 -11.75 -3.56 4.44
N GLU A 63 -11.22 -4.10 3.33
CA GLU A 63 -11.84 -5.22 2.60
C GLU A 63 -11.72 -6.57 3.31
N GLY A 64 -10.75 -6.72 4.21
CA GLY A 64 -10.55 -7.93 5.01
C GLY A 64 -10.46 -9.21 4.18
N SER A 65 -11.48 -10.07 4.25
CA SER A 65 -11.50 -11.36 3.54
C SER A 65 -11.66 -11.24 2.02
N LYS A 66 -12.15 -10.10 1.53
CA LYS A 66 -12.33 -9.82 0.08
C LYS A 66 -11.11 -9.16 -0.55
N ALA A 67 -10.06 -8.92 0.23
CA ALA A 67 -8.90 -8.16 -0.21
C ALA A 67 -8.20 -8.73 -1.45
N HIS A 68 -8.26 -10.04 -1.69
CA HIS A 68 -7.72 -10.65 -2.91
C HIS A 68 -8.49 -10.22 -4.17
N ASP A 69 -9.81 -10.25 -4.12
CA ASP A 69 -10.68 -9.92 -5.25
C ASP A 69 -10.65 -8.40 -5.50
N TRP A 70 -10.68 -7.61 -4.44
CA TRP A 70 -10.48 -6.15 -4.49
C TRP A 70 -9.15 -5.77 -5.16
N CYS A 71 -8.07 -6.51 -4.91
CA CYS A 71 -6.79 -6.25 -5.58
C CYS A 71 -6.86 -6.44 -7.10
N SER A 72 -7.61 -7.46 -7.54
CA SER A 72 -7.82 -7.74 -8.97
C SER A 72 -8.63 -6.63 -9.64
N GLU A 73 -9.64 -6.10 -8.96
CA GLU A 73 -10.49 -5.01 -9.45
C GLU A 73 -9.73 -3.68 -9.55
N ASN A 74 -8.89 -3.38 -8.55
CA ASN A 74 -8.18 -2.11 -8.42
C ASN A 74 -6.78 -2.11 -9.06
N CYS A 75 -6.42 -3.14 -9.83
CA CYS A 75 -5.12 -3.26 -10.48
C CYS A 75 -3.91 -3.15 -9.51
N VAL A 76 -4.07 -3.64 -8.27
CA VAL A 76 -3.02 -3.62 -7.24
C VAL A 76 -2.57 -5.04 -6.88
N SER A 77 -1.33 -5.17 -6.42
CA SER A 77 -0.73 -6.46 -6.10
C SER A 77 -1.08 -6.89 -4.68
N HIS A 78 -1.93 -7.92 -4.54
CA HIS A 78 -2.24 -8.54 -3.24
C HIS A 78 -0.96 -8.97 -2.49
N ARG A 79 0.01 -9.56 -3.22
CA ARG A 79 1.29 -9.96 -2.63
C ARG A 79 2.08 -8.77 -2.08
N ALA A 80 2.10 -7.66 -2.80
CA ALA A 80 2.82 -6.47 -2.35
C ALA A 80 2.13 -5.84 -1.13
N LEU A 81 0.80 -5.70 -1.16
CA LEU A 81 0.02 -5.11 -0.06
C LEU A 81 0.07 -5.98 1.20
N LYS A 82 -0.05 -7.29 1.08
CA LYS A 82 0.16 -8.22 2.20
C LYS A 82 1.54 -8.02 2.84
N ARG A 83 2.58 -7.83 2.02
CA ARG A 83 3.92 -7.55 2.53
C ARG A 83 4.01 -6.19 3.20
N ALA A 84 3.32 -5.17 2.69
CA ALA A 84 3.26 -3.86 3.33
C ALA A 84 2.64 -3.95 4.73
N VAL A 85 1.51 -4.67 4.89
CA VAL A 85 0.87 -4.88 6.21
C VAL A 85 1.81 -5.58 7.19
N GLU A 86 2.55 -6.60 6.74
CA GLU A 86 3.57 -7.26 7.58
C GLU A 86 4.67 -6.30 8.03
N VAL A 87 5.19 -5.47 7.11
CA VAL A 87 6.23 -4.47 7.42
C VAL A 87 5.68 -3.41 8.38
N GLN A 88 4.46 -2.92 8.16
CA GLN A 88 3.79 -1.96 9.04
C GLN A 88 3.65 -2.51 10.46
N GLY A 89 3.28 -3.79 10.61
CA GLY A 89 3.22 -4.47 11.91
C GLY A 89 4.58 -4.54 12.60
N GLN A 90 5.63 -4.87 11.86
CA GLN A 90 7.01 -4.90 12.38
C GLN A 90 7.47 -3.51 12.84
N LEU A 91 7.28 -2.49 12.00
CA LEU A 91 7.65 -1.11 12.30
C LEU A 91 6.88 -0.55 13.50
N THR A 92 5.59 -0.86 13.61
CA THR A 92 4.76 -0.49 14.76
C THR A 92 5.29 -1.15 16.04
N GLY A 93 5.67 -2.42 15.98
CA GLY A 93 6.27 -3.14 17.10
C GLY A 93 7.60 -2.51 17.56
N TYR A 94 8.49 -2.19 16.62
CA TYR A 94 9.76 -1.51 16.94
C TYR A 94 9.53 -0.12 17.52
N MET A 95 8.63 0.67 16.93
CA MET A 95 8.28 2.00 17.42
C MET A 95 7.78 1.95 18.86
N ARG A 96 6.84 1.04 19.18
CA ARG A 96 6.32 0.86 20.55
C ARG A 96 7.41 0.46 21.53
N ARG A 97 8.31 -0.44 21.13
CA ARG A 97 9.43 -0.87 21.98
C ARG A 97 10.40 0.27 22.28
N ILE A 98 10.83 1.00 21.25
CA ILE A 98 11.79 2.10 21.40
C ILE A 98 11.17 3.22 22.24
N MET A 99 9.91 3.59 21.99
CA MET A 99 9.24 4.64 22.76
C MET A 99 8.89 4.20 24.20
N GLY A 100 8.58 2.93 24.43
CA GLY A 100 8.35 2.41 25.79
C GLY A 100 9.63 2.28 26.63
N GLU A 101 10.79 2.07 25.99
CA GLU A 101 12.09 2.02 26.68
C GLU A 101 12.56 3.43 27.15
N GLU A 102 12.03 4.52 26.60
CA GLU A 102 12.37 5.88 27.04
C GLU A 102 11.72 6.28 28.37
N GLU A 103 10.53 5.74 28.70
CA GLU A 103 9.84 6.05 29.97
C GLU A 103 10.52 5.38 31.19
N THR A 104 11.29 4.31 31.00
CA THR A 104 11.96 3.59 32.10
C THR A 104 13.36 4.15 32.42
N LYS A 105 13.87 5.08 31.61
CA LYS A 105 15.20 5.70 31.79
C LYS A 105 15.16 7.15 32.30
N ARG A 106 13.97 7.67 32.66
CA ARG A 106 13.81 8.98 33.30
C ARG A 106 13.45 8.85 34.77
#